data_AF-A0A1F6H8S3-F1
#
_entry.id   AF-A0A1F6H8S3-F1
#
_cell.length_a   1.000
_cell.length_b   1.000
_cell.length_c   1.000
_cell.angle_alpha   90.00
_cell.angle_beta   90.00
_cell.angle_gamma   90.00
#
_symmetry.space_group_name_H-M   'P 1'
#
loop_
_entity.id
_entity.type
_entity.pdbx_description
1 polymer ?
#
loop_
_entity_poly.entity_id
_entity_poly.type
_entity_poly.pdbx_seq_one_letter_code
_entity_poly.pdbx_strand_id
1 'polypeptide(L)'
;MYFLVVIAAIAIISYGRIYFFNDIVWDDNCWLLAAYASSNLEQFLNTGFYELRRVPMGAFLYYLFSLHKTTNHPYLIWHTINIIVQVITPVFLYLFIKGLFRGKEALSLFIAVSFVAFPLDYTLPYLTVISYRIAIMLTMISFYLTVKALEKDKPEYFLFLTAILMSTISYYAFLEMTIVFEGARLFVIGYIFYKRDSKGKFLIKDTIRYWLTFFLFCIPLIIYKLTFKPYGIYEGIYKTNFLFPLEWKEHAKMIRILLFYQWKIFWGYRGDVRFWTIIISVLASIVGYIFLKRLPNIVNGITLQSNDILKNLYFKERLF
;
A
#
# COMPACT_ATOMS: atom_id res chain seq x y z
N MET A 1 -13.20 -0.23 16.64
CA MET A 1 -12.91 -1.67 16.75
C MET A 1 -13.68 -2.48 15.70
N TYR A 2 -15.00 -2.33 15.59
CA TYR A 2 -15.83 -3.05 14.61
C TYR A 2 -15.32 -3.04 13.15
N PHE A 3 -14.94 -1.87 12.61
CA PHE A 3 -14.43 -1.79 11.22
C PHE A 3 -13.14 -2.56 10.98
N LEU A 4 -12.26 -2.67 11.98
CA LEU A 4 -11.02 -3.46 11.84
C LEU A 4 -11.33 -4.95 11.74
N VAL A 5 -12.29 -5.43 12.53
CA VAL A 5 -12.75 -6.83 12.50
C VAL A 5 -13.39 -7.14 11.15
N VAL A 6 -14.22 -6.23 10.62
CA VAL A 6 -14.82 -6.39 9.29
C VAL A 6 -13.76 -6.46 8.19
N ILE A 7 -12.77 -5.56 8.20
CA ILE A 7 -11.67 -5.58 7.22
C ILE A 7 -10.89 -6.90 7.33
N ALA A 8 -10.53 -7.32 8.54
CA ALA A 8 -9.78 -8.56 8.76
C ALA A 8 -10.58 -9.78 8.29
N ALA A 9 -11.87 -9.85 8.60
CA ALA A 9 -12.73 -10.94 8.16
C ALA A 9 -12.84 -10.99 6.62
N ILE A 10 -13.07 -9.85 5.97
CA ILE A 10 -13.12 -9.77 4.50
C ILE A 10 -11.76 -10.16 3.89
N ALA A 11 -10.65 -9.73 4.48
CA ALA A 11 -9.30 -10.11 4.03
C ALA A 11 -9.04 -11.61 4.13
N ILE A 12 -9.44 -12.25 5.24
CA ILE A 12 -9.33 -13.70 5.44
C ILE A 12 -10.22 -14.45 4.43
N ILE A 13 -11.48 -14.02 4.26
CA ILE A 13 -12.40 -14.64 3.29
C ILE A 13 -11.86 -14.48 1.86
N SER A 14 -11.31 -13.31 1.53
CA SER A 14 -10.68 -13.07 0.23
C SER A 14 -9.46 -13.98 0.04
N TYR A 15 -8.69 -14.24 1.09
CA TYR A 15 -7.60 -15.21 1.04
C TYR A 15 -8.09 -16.64 0.75
N GLY A 16 -9.28 -17.00 1.23
CA GLY A 16 -9.90 -18.30 0.95
C GLY A 16 -10.02 -18.62 -0.54
N ARG A 17 -10.12 -17.61 -1.42
CA ARG A 17 -10.13 -17.79 -2.88
C ARG A 17 -8.84 -18.44 -3.40
N ILE A 18 -7.73 -18.23 -2.72
CA ILE A 18 -6.40 -18.69 -3.12
C ILE A 18 -6.16 -20.15 -2.74
N TYR A 19 -6.78 -20.65 -1.67
CA TYR A 19 -6.73 -22.08 -1.35
C TYR A 19 -7.31 -22.96 -2.46
N PHE A 20 -8.09 -22.39 -3.38
CA PHE A 20 -8.63 -23.08 -4.55
C PHE A 20 -7.84 -22.81 -5.84
N PHE A 21 -6.86 -21.91 -5.82
CA PHE A 21 -5.94 -21.71 -6.95
C PHE A 21 -4.80 -22.72 -6.86
N ASN A 22 -4.97 -23.85 -7.54
CA ASN A 22 -3.93 -24.88 -7.72
C ASN A 22 -3.14 -24.69 -9.03
N ASP A 23 -2.87 -23.44 -9.42
CA ASP A 23 -2.25 -23.15 -10.72
C ASP A 23 -0.94 -22.39 -10.57
N ILE A 24 -0.04 -22.67 -11.50
CA ILE A 24 1.28 -22.05 -11.59
C ILE A 24 1.11 -20.70 -12.27
N VAL A 25 1.43 -19.62 -11.59
CA VAL A 25 1.28 -18.28 -12.16
C VAL A 25 2.64 -17.61 -12.28
N TRP A 26 2.93 -17.12 -13.49
CA TRP A 26 4.13 -16.35 -13.83
C TRP A 26 5.44 -17.12 -13.52
N ASP A 27 6.39 -16.47 -12.87
CA ASP A 27 7.75 -16.95 -12.64
C ASP A 27 7.88 -17.72 -11.31
N ASP A 28 6.76 -18.10 -10.66
CA ASP A 28 6.75 -18.71 -9.32
C ASP A 28 7.64 -19.96 -9.28
N ASN A 29 7.47 -20.84 -10.27
CA ASN A 29 8.31 -22.03 -10.40
C ASN A 29 9.76 -21.69 -10.75
N CYS A 30 10.00 -20.67 -11.55
CA CYS A 30 11.35 -20.28 -11.98
C CYS A 30 12.16 -19.76 -10.79
N TRP A 31 11.58 -18.88 -9.96
CA TRP A 31 12.28 -18.32 -8.80
C TRP A 31 12.37 -19.31 -7.64
N LEU A 32 11.35 -20.14 -7.45
CA LEU A 32 11.40 -21.21 -6.46
C LEU A 32 12.48 -22.24 -6.85
N LEU A 33 12.50 -22.68 -8.11
CA LEU A 33 13.52 -23.57 -8.64
C LEU A 33 14.92 -22.94 -8.54
N ALA A 34 15.08 -21.67 -8.93
CA ALA A 34 16.33 -20.95 -8.79
C ALA A 34 16.81 -20.90 -7.33
N ALA A 35 15.89 -20.69 -6.38
CA ALA A 35 16.20 -20.67 -4.96
C ALA A 35 16.68 -22.04 -4.46
N TYR A 36 16.04 -23.14 -4.90
CA TYR A 36 16.45 -24.49 -4.53
C TYR A 36 17.72 -24.96 -5.24
N ALA A 37 17.93 -24.56 -6.50
CA ALA A 37 19.08 -24.94 -7.30
C ALA A 37 20.36 -24.17 -6.93
N SER A 38 20.22 -22.97 -6.36
CA SER A 38 21.36 -22.14 -5.95
C SER A 38 21.90 -22.57 -4.59
N SER A 39 23.22 -22.76 -4.51
CA SER A 39 23.93 -23.12 -3.26
C SER A 39 24.29 -21.90 -2.39
N ASN A 40 24.31 -20.71 -2.98
CA ASN A 40 24.60 -19.46 -2.29
C ASN A 40 23.86 -18.26 -2.92
N LEU A 41 23.95 -17.09 -2.28
CA LEU A 41 23.29 -15.86 -2.73
C LEU A 41 23.77 -15.40 -4.11
N GLU A 42 25.07 -15.50 -4.40
CA GLU A 42 25.63 -15.05 -5.67
C GLU A 42 25.09 -15.86 -6.85
N GLN A 43 25.01 -17.19 -6.71
CA GLN A 43 24.38 -18.06 -7.71
C GLN A 43 22.90 -17.70 -7.92
N PHE A 44 22.17 -17.42 -6.84
CA PHE A 44 20.76 -17.01 -6.94
C PHE A 44 20.61 -15.66 -7.65
N LEU A 45 21.45 -14.68 -7.35
CA LEU A 45 21.38 -13.37 -8.00
C LEU A 45 21.71 -13.44 -9.50
N ASN A 46 22.53 -14.41 -9.91
CA ASN A 46 22.85 -14.68 -11.30
C ASN A 46 21.71 -15.35 -12.10
N THR A 47 20.60 -15.75 -11.48
CA THR A 47 19.42 -16.28 -12.20
C THR A 47 18.54 -15.19 -12.82
N GLY A 48 19.13 -14.04 -13.18
CA GLY A 48 18.44 -12.91 -13.82
C GLY A 48 18.24 -11.66 -12.94
N PHE A 49 18.52 -11.70 -11.63
CA PHE A 49 18.39 -10.49 -10.78
C PHE A 49 19.44 -9.43 -11.11
N TYR A 50 20.67 -9.82 -11.46
CA TYR A 50 21.66 -8.87 -11.95
C TYR A 50 21.24 -8.24 -13.29
N GLU A 51 20.80 -9.06 -14.25
CA GLU A 51 20.33 -8.60 -15.57
C GLU A 51 19.18 -7.59 -15.45
N LEU A 52 18.23 -7.84 -14.55
CA LEU A 52 17.07 -6.98 -14.29
C LEU A 52 17.37 -5.77 -13.39
N ARG A 53 18.61 -5.63 -12.88
CA ARG A 53 18.97 -4.65 -11.84
C ARG A 53 18.06 -4.74 -10.60
N ARG A 54 17.78 -5.95 -10.16
CA ARG A 54 16.90 -6.26 -9.01
C ARG A 54 17.64 -6.97 -7.90
N VAL A 55 18.96 -6.75 -7.78
CA VAL A 55 19.80 -7.38 -6.75
C VAL A 55 19.24 -7.21 -5.32
N PRO A 56 18.79 -6.01 -4.89
CA PRO A 56 18.14 -5.85 -3.59
C PRO A 56 16.93 -6.76 -3.36
N MET A 57 16.03 -6.84 -4.35
CA MET A 57 14.85 -7.70 -4.33
C MET A 57 15.25 -9.18 -4.34
N GLY A 58 16.25 -9.55 -5.13
CA GLY A 58 16.79 -10.91 -5.18
C GLY A 58 17.39 -11.34 -3.84
N ALA A 59 18.17 -10.47 -3.19
CA ALA A 59 18.69 -10.75 -1.85
C ALA A 59 17.55 -10.93 -0.83
N PHE A 60 16.54 -10.06 -0.87
CA PHE A 60 15.35 -10.20 -0.02
C PHE A 60 14.63 -11.54 -0.23
N LEU A 61 14.38 -11.91 -1.49
CA LEU A 61 13.73 -13.19 -1.83
C LEU A 61 14.58 -14.40 -1.44
N TYR A 62 15.91 -14.33 -1.63
CA TYR A 62 16.82 -15.41 -1.24
C TYR A 62 16.72 -15.73 0.24
N TYR A 63 16.77 -14.72 1.12
CA TYR A 63 16.64 -14.92 2.56
C TYR A 63 15.23 -15.36 2.95
N LEU A 64 14.20 -14.82 2.30
CA LEU A 64 12.81 -15.24 2.51
C LEU A 64 12.62 -16.74 2.17
N PHE A 65 13.14 -17.18 1.02
CA PHE A 65 13.04 -18.59 0.59
C PHE A 65 14.00 -19.51 1.33
N SER A 66 15.07 -18.99 1.92
CA SER A 66 15.92 -19.79 2.80
C SER A 66 15.15 -20.29 4.03
N LEU A 67 14.13 -19.56 4.51
CA LEU A 67 13.21 -20.05 5.55
C LEU A 67 12.40 -21.27 5.10
N HIS A 68 12.13 -21.41 3.79
CA HIS A 68 11.46 -22.60 3.26
C HIS A 68 12.38 -23.82 3.28
N LYS A 69 13.71 -23.64 3.17
CA LYS A 69 14.68 -24.73 3.24
C LYS A 69 14.87 -25.30 4.65
N THR A 70 14.47 -24.57 5.70
CA THR A 70 14.66 -25.01 7.10
C THR A 70 13.51 -25.86 7.64
N THR A 71 12.49 -26.17 6.83
CA THR A 71 11.32 -26.94 7.26
C THR A 71 10.82 -27.89 6.18
N ASN A 72 10.17 -28.98 6.60
CA ASN A 72 9.43 -29.88 5.70
C ASN A 72 8.05 -29.31 5.30
N HIS A 73 7.66 -28.16 5.84
CA HIS A 73 6.36 -27.51 5.60
C HIS A 73 6.50 -26.10 5.00
N PRO A 74 7.20 -25.91 3.87
CA PRO A 74 7.46 -24.60 3.29
C PRO A 74 6.18 -23.85 2.89
N TYR A 75 5.17 -24.58 2.42
CA TYR A 75 3.86 -24.01 2.08
C TYR A 75 3.17 -23.39 3.29
N LEU A 76 3.34 -23.94 4.50
CA LEU A 76 2.73 -23.37 5.71
C LEU A 76 3.33 -22.00 6.03
N ILE A 77 4.66 -21.84 5.89
CA ILE A 77 5.34 -20.55 6.07
C ILE A 77 4.80 -19.54 5.04
N TRP A 78 4.74 -19.94 3.77
CA TRP A 78 4.25 -19.09 2.70
C TRP A 78 2.79 -18.66 2.91
N HIS A 79 1.89 -19.60 3.20
CA HIS A 79 0.47 -19.29 3.48
C HIS A 79 0.33 -18.38 4.71
N THR A 80 1.13 -18.61 5.76
CA THR A 80 1.14 -17.76 6.96
C THR A 80 1.53 -16.33 6.62
N ILE A 81 2.64 -16.14 5.90
CA ILE A 81 3.10 -14.80 5.48
C ILE A 81 2.04 -14.14 4.59
N ASN A 82 1.46 -14.88 3.66
CA ASN A 82 0.43 -14.36 2.78
C ASN A 82 -0.83 -13.88 3.52
N ILE A 83 -1.30 -14.65 4.51
CA ILE A 83 -2.45 -14.27 5.35
C ILE A 83 -2.12 -13.03 6.16
N ILE A 84 -0.94 -13.00 6.78
CA ILE A 84 -0.45 -11.84 7.54
C ILE A 84 -0.47 -10.60 6.65
N VAL A 85 0.13 -10.66 5.46
CA VAL A 85 0.18 -9.53 4.54
C VAL A 85 -1.22 -9.15 4.04
N GLN A 86 -2.07 -10.12 3.73
CA GLN A 86 -3.44 -9.90 3.27
C GLN A 86 -4.30 -9.18 4.32
N VAL A 87 -4.08 -9.46 5.61
CA VAL A 87 -4.84 -8.85 6.71
C VAL A 87 -4.22 -7.53 7.16
N ILE A 88 -2.91 -7.50 7.40
CA ILE A 88 -2.23 -6.32 7.97
C ILE A 88 -2.28 -5.14 6.99
N THR A 89 -2.07 -5.37 5.70
CA THR A 89 -2.03 -4.28 4.71
C THR A 89 -3.30 -3.43 4.69
N PRO A 90 -4.52 -3.98 4.49
CA PRO A 90 -5.75 -3.18 4.48
C PRO A 90 -6.10 -2.63 5.86
N VAL A 91 -5.73 -3.31 6.96
CA VAL A 91 -5.90 -2.78 8.32
C VAL A 91 -5.08 -1.50 8.52
N PHE A 92 -3.80 -1.52 8.14
CA PHE A 92 -2.95 -0.32 8.26
C PHE A 92 -3.32 0.75 7.23
N LEU A 93 -3.77 0.38 6.04
CA LEU A 93 -4.35 1.33 5.08
C LEU A 93 -5.57 2.06 5.67
N TYR A 94 -6.49 1.33 6.30
CA TYR A 94 -7.62 1.94 7.01
C TYR A 94 -7.15 2.89 8.11
N LEU A 95 -6.22 2.45 8.98
CA LEU A 95 -5.71 3.24 10.10
C LEU A 95 -4.99 4.50 9.61
N PHE A 96 -4.20 4.39 8.53
CA PHE A 96 -3.52 5.50 7.87
C PHE A 96 -4.53 6.53 7.34
N ILE A 97 -5.47 6.13 6.48
CA ILE A 97 -6.44 7.04 5.87
C ILE A 97 -7.36 7.66 6.92
N LYS A 98 -7.77 6.87 7.94
CA LYS A 98 -8.55 7.38 9.07
C LYS A 98 -7.77 8.43 9.87
N GLY A 99 -6.50 8.17 10.13
CA GLY A 99 -5.63 9.09 10.86
C GLY A 99 -5.43 10.39 10.09
N LEU A 100 -5.31 10.31 8.76
CA LEU A 100 -5.14 11.46 7.89
C LEU A 100 -6.44 12.28 7.75
N PHE A 101 -7.59 11.63 7.53
CA PHE A 101 -8.88 12.30 7.31
C PHE A 101 -9.85 12.03 8.46
N ARG A 102 -9.71 12.76 9.57
CA ARG A 102 -10.59 12.65 10.75
C ARG A 102 -12.07 12.82 10.36
N GLY A 103 -12.95 11.96 10.89
CA GLY A 103 -14.38 11.96 10.61
C GLY A 103 -14.78 11.36 9.26
N LYS A 104 -13.84 10.72 8.53
CA LYS A 104 -14.10 10.02 7.26
C LYS A 104 -13.91 8.51 7.38
N GLU A 105 -14.26 7.92 8.52
CA GLU A 105 -14.02 6.50 8.82
C GLU A 105 -14.64 5.55 7.80
N ALA A 106 -15.83 5.85 7.28
CA ALA A 106 -16.46 5.00 6.27
C ALA A 106 -15.75 5.07 4.91
N LEU A 107 -15.21 6.23 4.54
CA LEU A 107 -14.39 6.35 3.34
C LEU A 107 -13.08 5.57 3.51
N SER A 108 -12.46 5.64 4.69
CA SER A 108 -11.29 4.81 5.02
C SER A 108 -11.61 3.32 4.95
N LEU A 109 -12.78 2.91 5.45
CA LEU A 109 -13.25 1.53 5.35
C LEU A 109 -13.46 1.11 3.89
N PHE A 110 -14.13 1.95 3.11
CA PHE A 110 -14.35 1.70 1.69
C PHE A 110 -13.04 1.52 0.92
N ILE A 111 -12.05 2.39 1.16
CA ILE A 111 -10.72 2.29 0.54
C ILE A 111 -10.03 0.97 0.94
N ALA A 112 -10.04 0.61 2.22
CA ALA A 112 -9.40 -0.61 2.70
C ALA A 112 -10.08 -1.89 2.18
N VAL A 113 -11.42 -1.92 2.15
CA VAL A 113 -12.19 -3.04 1.59
C VAL A 113 -11.98 -3.11 0.08
N SER A 114 -11.94 -1.98 -0.62
CA SER A 114 -11.65 -1.94 -2.07
C SER A 114 -10.27 -2.53 -2.37
N PHE A 115 -9.25 -2.20 -1.56
CA PHE A 115 -7.92 -2.77 -1.71
C PHE A 115 -7.92 -4.31 -1.62
N VAL A 116 -8.80 -4.89 -0.80
CA VAL A 116 -8.96 -6.35 -0.69
C VAL A 116 -9.82 -6.91 -1.83
N ALA A 117 -10.87 -6.19 -2.21
CA ALA A 117 -11.90 -6.69 -3.13
C ALA A 117 -11.48 -6.62 -4.61
N PHE A 118 -10.63 -5.66 -4.99
CA PHE A 118 -10.11 -5.55 -6.35
C PHE A 118 -8.85 -6.42 -6.51
N PRO A 119 -8.94 -7.56 -7.21
CA PRO A 119 -7.79 -8.40 -7.46
C PRO A 119 -6.85 -7.71 -8.45
N LEU A 120 -5.87 -7.00 -7.93
CA LEU A 120 -4.74 -6.47 -8.68
C LEU A 120 -3.62 -7.53 -8.66
N ASP A 121 -2.77 -7.58 -9.70
CA ASP A 121 -1.68 -8.57 -9.79
C ASP A 121 -0.81 -8.61 -8.53
N TYR A 122 -0.61 -7.44 -7.89
CA TYR A 122 0.14 -7.24 -6.65
C TYR A 122 -0.67 -7.50 -5.36
N THR A 123 -1.91 -7.95 -5.45
CA THR A 123 -2.74 -8.38 -4.31
C THR A 123 -2.97 -9.89 -4.30
N LEU A 124 -2.69 -10.55 -5.43
CA LEU A 124 -2.71 -11.99 -5.55
C LEU A 124 -1.49 -12.58 -4.81
N PRO A 125 -1.68 -13.59 -3.95
CA PRO A 125 -0.63 -14.13 -3.09
C PRO A 125 0.28 -15.12 -3.80
N TYR A 126 0.76 -14.76 -4.99
CA TYR A 126 1.77 -15.53 -5.71
C TYR A 126 3.12 -15.43 -5.01
N LEU A 127 3.95 -16.46 -5.18
CA LEU A 127 5.26 -16.55 -4.55
C LEU A 127 6.21 -15.48 -5.09
N THR A 128 6.20 -15.21 -6.40
CA THR A 128 6.95 -14.13 -7.04
C THR A 128 6.56 -12.75 -6.53
N VAL A 129 5.29 -12.58 -6.20
CA VAL A 129 4.73 -11.27 -5.85
C VAL A 129 4.83 -11.00 -4.34
N ILE A 130 5.29 -11.98 -3.53
CA ILE A 130 5.34 -11.85 -2.08
C ILE A 130 6.23 -10.70 -1.62
N SER A 131 7.35 -10.44 -2.29
CA SER A 131 8.23 -9.31 -1.98
C SER A 131 7.51 -7.97 -2.17
N TYR A 132 6.76 -7.83 -3.26
CA TYR A 132 5.95 -6.64 -3.54
C TYR A 132 4.83 -6.47 -2.51
N ARG A 133 4.17 -7.55 -2.11
CA ARG A 133 3.10 -7.53 -1.10
C ARG A 133 3.63 -7.14 0.27
N ILE A 134 4.77 -7.70 0.68
CA ILE A 134 5.45 -7.30 1.92
C ILE A 134 5.86 -5.83 1.85
N ALA A 135 6.43 -5.37 0.74
CA ALA A 135 6.81 -3.97 0.58
C ALA A 135 5.60 -3.01 0.69
N ILE A 136 4.47 -3.34 0.04
CA ILE A 136 3.24 -2.56 0.16
C ILE A 136 2.75 -2.53 1.62
N MET A 137 2.77 -3.68 2.31
CA MET A 137 2.42 -3.76 3.73
C MET A 137 3.32 -2.83 4.58
N LEU A 138 4.63 -2.93 4.42
CA LEU A 138 5.61 -2.09 5.14
C LEU A 138 5.43 -0.60 4.82
N THR A 139 5.09 -0.27 3.58
CA THR A 139 4.75 1.10 3.16
C THR A 139 3.50 1.60 3.87
N MET A 140 2.42 0.81 3.95
CA MET A 140 1.20 1.19 4.66
C MET A 140 1.44 1.39 6.16
N ILE A 141 2.25 0.51 6.78
CA ILE A 141 2.69 0.66 8.17
C ILE A 141 3.50 1.96 8.31
N SER A 142 4.45 2.21 7.41
CA SER A 142 5.26 3.42 7.38
C SER A 142 4.40 4.70 7.27
N PHE A 143 3.38 4.71 6.41
CA PHE A 143 2.45 5.85 6.30
C PHE A 143 1.66 6.07 7.58
N TYR A 144 1.08 5.02 8.15
CA TYR A 144 0.36 5.10 9.42
C TYR A 144 1.26 5.66 10.54
N LEU A 145 2.48 5.14 10.66
CA LEU A 145 3.45 5.60 11.66
C LEU A 145 3.89 7.04 11.40
N THR A 146 4.03 7.46 10.13
CA THR A 146 4.32 8.85 9.77
C THR A 146 3.22 9.78 10.23
N VAL A 147 1.95 9.42 10.01
CA VAL A 147 0.80 10.18 10.51
C VAL A 147 0.86 10.28 12.02
N LYS A 148 1.03 9.16 12.73
CA LYS A 148 1.06 9.14 14.20
C LYS A 148 2.24 9.92 14.78
N ALA A 149 3.41 9.83 14.15
CA ALA A 149 4.61 10.53 14.58
C ALA A 149 4.47 12.05 14.48
N LEU A 150 3.74 12.56 13.49
CA LEU A 150 3.65 13.99 13.18
C LEU A 150 2.33 14.65 13.60
N GLU A 151 1.36 13.86 14.10
CA GLU A 151 0.02 14.32 14.51
C GLU A 151 0.06 15.32 15.68
N LYS A 152 1.04 15.20 16.57
CA LYS A 152 1.24 16.08 17.75
C LYS A 152 2.15 17.26 17.45
N ASP A 153 2.15 18.25 18.33
CA ASP A 153 2.97 19.44 18.12
C ASP A 153 4.47 19.17 17.99
N LYS A 154 4.95 18.23 18.82
CA LYS A 154 6.31 17.70 18.77
C LYS A 154 6.29 16.32 18.12
N PRO A 155 7.18 16.03 17.15
CA PRO A 155 7.28 14.72 16.55
C PRO A 155 7.63 13.63 17.57
N GLU A 156 6.98 12.48 17.45
CA GLU A 156 7.39 11.27 18.18
C GLU A 156 8.50 10.56 17.41
N TYR A 157 9.75 10.85 17.76
CA TYR A 157 10.93 10.37 17.03
C TYR A 157 11.01 8.85 16.92
N PHE A 158 10.57 8.09 17.93
CA PHE A 158 10.55 6.62 17.86
C PHE A 158 9.65 6.11 16.74
N LEU A 159 8.42 6.64 16.64
CA LEU A 159 7.50 6.28 15.57
C LEU A 159 8.02 6.75 14.21
N PHE A 160 8.64 7.93 14.17
CA PHE A 160 9.21 8.49 12.94
C PHE A 160 10.38 7.64 12.41
N LEU A 161 11.31 7.25 13.28
CA LEU A 161 12.43 6.37 12.94
C LEU A 161 11.94 4.99 12.50
N THR A 162 10.93 4.45 13.18
CA THR A 162 10.31 3.18 12.78
C THR A 162 9.65 3.31 11.41
N ALA A 163 8.96 4.43 11.13
CA ALA A 163 8.39 4.69 9.82
C ALA A 163 9.46 4.73 8.72
N ILE A 164 10.60 5.38 8.99
CA ILE A 164 11.74 5.43 8.07
C ILE A 164 12.28 4.02 7.80
N LEU A 165 12.53 3.23 8.86
CA LEU A 165 13.03 1.86 8.73
C LEU A 165 12.11 1.00 7.85
N MET A 166 10.80 1.04 8.11
CA MET A 166 9.82 0.28 7.32
C MET A 166 9.81 0.74 5.85
N SER A 167 9.93 2.04 5.60
CA SER A 167 10.01 2.60 4.24
C SER A 167 11.28 2.15 3.52
N THR A 168 12.42 2.23 4.19
CA THR A 168 13.71 1.82 3.64
C THR A 168 13.68 0.34 3.25
N ILE A 169 13.21 -0.55 4.12
CA ILE A 169 13.08 -1.98 3.77
C ILE A 169 12.15 -2.15 2.56
N SER A 170 11.03 -1.42 2.54
CA SER A 170 10.10 -1.45 1.40
C SER A 170 10.75 -1.03 0.08
N TYR A 171 11.60 0.00 0.07
CA TYR A 171 12.23 0.46 -1.16
C TYR A 171 13.16 -0.59 -1.79
N TYR A 172 13.84 -1.37 -0.95
CA TYR A 172 14.74 -2.42 -1.42
C TYR A 172 13.97 -3.66 -1.91
N ALA A 173 12.76 -3.90 -1.39
CA ALA A 173 11.89 -4.99 -1.83
C ALA A 173 11.00 -4.61 -3.03
N PHE A 174 10.65 -3.33 -3.20
CA PHE A 174 9.77 -2.85 -4.27
C PHE A 174 10.23 -1.50 -4.83
N LEU A 175 11.30 -1.58 -5.61
CA LEU A 175 12.02 -0.40 -6.07
C LEU A 175 11.18 0.43 -7.05
N GLU A 176 10.44 -0.21 -7.94
CA GLU A 176 9.69 0.44 -9.03
C GLU A 176 8.65 1.45 -8.53
N MET A 177 8.05 1.19 -7.36
CA MET A 177 7.00 2.04 -6.78
C MET A 177 7.52 3.06 -5.76
N THR A 178 8.81 3.03 -5.45
CA THR A 178 9.41 3.90 -4.42
C THR A 178 9.16 5.39 -4.69
N ILE A 179 9.34 5.84 -5.94
CA ILE A 179 9.13 7.26 -6.32
C ILE A 179 7.67 7.67 -6.13
N VAL A 180 6.72 6.79 -6.49
CA VAL A 180 5.28 7.05 -6.35
C VAL A 180 4.92 7.17 -4.86
N PHE A 181 5.44 6.28 -4.02
CA PHE A 181 5.19 6.33 -2.58
C PHE A 181 5.82 7.56 -1.93
N GLU A 182 6.98 8.02 -2.38
CA GLU A 182 7.57 9.24 -1.84
C GLU A 182 6.84 10.50 -2.27
N GLY A 183 6.28 10.54 -3.47
CA GLY A 183 5.34 11.59 -3.87
C GLY A 183 4.11 11.62 -2.97
N ALA A 184 3.53 10.44 -2.68
CA ALA A 184 2.41 10.32 -1.75
C ALA A 184 2.79 10.73 -0.31
N ARG A 185 4.01 10.41 0.14
CA ARG A 185 4.52 10.78 1.47
C ARG A 185 4.72 12.28 1.63
N LEU A 186 5.25 12.94 0.61
CA LEU A 186 5.35 14.39 0.58
C LEU A 186 3.97 15.03 0.79
N PHE A 187 2.95 14.53 0.08
CA PHE A 187 1.57 14.97 0.24
C PHE A 187 1.04 14.72 1.66
N VAL A 188 1.24 13.52 2.22
CA VAL A 188 0.79 13.16 3.58
C VAL A 188 1.39 14.11 4.62
N ILE A 189 2.70 14.31 4.59
CA ILE A 189 3.41 15.18 5.53
C ILE A 189 2.93 16.63 5.38
N GLY A 190 2.80 17.11 4.13
CA GLY A 190 2.28 18.44 3.85
C GLY A 190 0.86 18.65 4.35
N TYR A 191 -0.01 17.66 4.19
CA TYR A 191 -1.38 17.70 4.69
C TYR A 191 -1.44 17.79 6.22
N ILE A 192 -0.61 17.01 6.93
CA ILE A 192 -0.54 17.04 8.41
C ILE A 192 -0.17 18.43 8.90
N PHE A 193 0.89 19.03 8.35
CA PHE A 193 1.31 20.37 8.76
C PHE A 193 0.31 21.46 8.36
N TYR A 194 -0.34 21.32 7.20
CA TYR A 194 -1.41 22.24 6.80
C TYR A 194 -2.55 22.23 7.80
N LYS A 195 -2.96 21.04 8.29
CA LYS A 195 -4.01 20.90 9.31
C LYS A 195 -3.63 21.40 10.71
N ARG A 196 -2.35 21.57 10.99
CA ARG A 196 -1.83 22.14 12.24
C ARG A 196 -1.68 23.66 12.20
N ASP A 197 -2.22 24.31 11.17
CA ASP A 197 -2.19 25.77 10.98
C ASP A 197 -0.77 26.35 10.88
N SER A 198 0.16 25.56 10.34
CA SER A 198 1.50 26.05 10.02
C SER A 198 1.41 27.16 8.97
N LYS A 199 1.81 28.39 9.33
CA LYS A 199 1.92 29.52 8.40
C LYS A 199 2.70 29.09 7.13
N GLY A 200 2.24 29.49 5.95
CA GLY A 200 2.67 28.92 4.66
C GLY A 200 4.20 28.76 4.42
N LYS A 201 5.04 29.70 4.88
CA LYS A 201 6.52 29.55 4.77
C LYS A 201 7.08 28.43 5.66
N PHE A 202 6.51 28.23 6.85
CA PHE A 202 6.92 27.16 7.77
C PHE A 202 6.37 25.80 7.31
N LEU A 203 5.18 25.80 6.70
CA LEU A 203 4.57 24.61 6.09
C LEU A 203 5.51 23.93 5.09
N ILE A 204 6.02 24.67 4.09
CA ILE A 204 6.89 24.11 3.04
C ILE A 204 8.21 23.62 3.66
N LYS A 205 8.83 24.43 4.52
CA LYS A 205 10.11 24.10 5.16
C LYS A 205 10.02 22.82 5.98
N ASP A 206 9.01 22.70 6.83
CA ASP A 206 8.84 21.51 7.68
C ASP A 206 8.47 20.30 6.84
N THR A 207 7.57 20.45 5.86
CA THR A 207 7.20 19.37 4.94
C THR A 207 8.42 18.79 4.24
N ILE A 208 9.25 19.65 3.63
CA ILE A 208 10.48 19.22 2.96
C ILE A 208 11.45 18.61 3.96
N ARG A 209 11.65 19.20 5.14
CA ARG A 209 12.58 18.66 6.15
C ARG A 209 12.25 17.22 6.54
N TYR A 210 10.99 16.93 6.89
CA TYR A 210 10.59 15.59 7.31
C TYR A 210 10.53 14.62 6.13
N TRP A 211 10.04 15.06 4.97
CA TRP A 211 10.03 14.24 3.76
C TRP A 211 11.44 13.87 3.29
N LEU A 212 12.36 14.84 3.27
CA LEU A 212 13.74 14.64 2.83
C LEU A 212 14.43 13.54 3.63
N THR A 213 14.07 13.37 4.90
CA THR A 213 14.62 12.28 5.73
C THR A 213 14.29 10.90 5.14
N PHE A 214 13.10 10.70 4.58
CA PHE A 214 12.76 9.45 3.87
C PHE A 214 13.42 9.39 2.49
N PHE A 215 13.41 10.50 1.76
CA PHE A 215 13.95 10.58 0.41
C PHE A 215 15.47 10.31 0.37
N LEU A 216 16.23 10.72 1.39
CA LEU A 216 17.66 10.43 1.49
C LEU A 216 17.96 8.93 1.46
N PHE A 217 17.09 8.09 2.04
CA PHE A 217 17.24 6.62 1.97
C PHE A 217 16.89 6.04 0.59
N CYS A 218 16.24 6.82 -0.30
CA CYS A 218 16.05 6.44 -1.70
C CYS A 218 17.29 6.69 -2.55
N ILE A 219 18.18 7.62 -2.14
CA ILE A 219 19.33 8.04 -2.95
C ILE A 219 20.24 6.86 -3.33
N PRO A 220 20.63 5.95 -2.42
CA PRO A 220 21.45 4.79 -2.80
C PRO A 220 20.80 3.92 -3.87
N LEU A 221 19.47 3.76 -3.83
CA LEU A 221 18.72 2.98 -4.82
C LEU A 221 18.62 3.71 -6.16
N ILE A 222 18.43 5.03 -6.14
CA ILE A 222 18.46 5.87 -7.33
C ILE A 222 19.84 5.77 -7.99
N ILE A 223 20.92 5.94 -7.21
CA ILE A 223 22.29 5.80 -7.70
C ILE A 223 22.51 4.41 -8.29
N TYR A 224 22.14 3.34 -7.56
CA TYR A 224 22.22 1.97 -8.06
C TYR A 224 21.51 1.81 -9.42
N LYS A 225 20.31 2.38 -9.58
CA LYS A 225 19.56 2.32 -10.84
C LYS A 225 20.14 3.19 -11.94
N LEU A 226 20.81 4.29 -11.62
CA LEU A 226 21.43 5.14 -12.64
C LEU A 226 22.78 4.58 -13.10
N THR A 227 23.55 3.95 -12.21
CA THR A 227 24.92 3.49 -12.48
C THR A 227 24.97 2.15 -13.21
N PHE A 228 24.13 1.18 -12.85
CA PHE A 228 24.18 -0.15 -13.46
C PHE A 228 23.22 -0.23 -14.64
N LYS A 229 23.64 -0.69 -15.83
CA LYS A 229 22.77 -0.94 -17.01
C LYS A 229 22.14 -2.34 -16.97
N PRO A 230 20.90 -2.57 -17.47
CA PRO A 230 20.42 -3.93 -17.59
C PRO A 230 21.22 -4.53 -18.74
N TYR A 231 21.58 -5.79 -18.63
CA TYR A 231 22.36 -6.46 -19.66
C TYR A 231 21.65 -7.77 -20.03
N GLY A 232 22.15 -8.46 -21.06
CA GLY A 232 21.50 -9.66 -21.55
C GLY A 232 20.19 -9.36 -22.28
N ILE A 233 19.21 -10.27 -22.16
CA ILE A 233 17.94 -10.19 -22.92
C ILE A 233 17.10 -8.94 -22.59
N TYR A 234 17.43 -8.24 -21.50
CA TYR A 234 16.70 -7.06 -21.00
C TYR A 234 17.38 -5.72 -21.33
N GLU A 235 18.57 -5.71 -21.93
CA GLU A 235 19.32 -4.48 -22.26
C GLU A 235 18.50 -3.53 -23.17
N GLY A 236 17.75 -4.10 -24.12
CA GLY A 236 16.92 -3.34 -25.06
C GLY A 236 15.61 -2.81 -24.47
N ILE A 237 15.14 -3.40 -23.36
CA ILE A 237 13.80 -3.15 -22.79
C ILE A 237 13.85 -2.02 -21.77
N TYR A 238 14.89 -1.99 -20.92
CA TYR A 238 15.00 -1.03 -19.83
C TYR A 238 16.12 -0.02 -20.07
N LYS A 239 15.96 0.82 -21.10
CA LYS A 239 16.88 1.94 -21.34
C LYS A 239 16.52 3.12 -20.44
N THR A 240 17.51 3.66 -19.73
CA THR A 240 17.36 4.92 -18.99
C THR A 240 17.23 6.05 -20.01
N ASN A 241 16.01 6.55 -20.22
CA ASN A 241 15.75 7.72 -21.05
C ASN A 241 15.63 8.95 -20.15
N PHE A 242 16.67 9.79 -20.08
CA PHE A 242 16.64 11.02 -19.27
C PHE A 242 15.61 12.05 -19.78
N LEU A 243 15.18 11.93 -21.04
CA LEU A 243 14.12 12.74 -21.62
C LEU A 243 12.73 12.15 -21.37
N PHE A 244 12.61 11.00 -20.70
CA PHE A 244 11.33 10.36 -20.38
C PHE A 244 10.31 11.35 -19.78
N PRO A 245 10.65 12.25 -18.81
CA PRO A 245 9.67 13.21 -18.30
C PRO A 245 9.11 14.17 -19.35
N LEU A 246 9.85 14.43 -20.43
CA LEU A 246 9.46 15.31 -21.53
C LEU A 246 8.61 14.60 -22.59
N GLU A 247 8.49 13.27 -22.53
CA GLU A 247 7.64 12.47 -23.43
C GLU A 247 6.16 12.53 -23.04
N TRP A 248 5.64 13.74 -22.81
CA TRP A 248 4.29 14.00 -22.32
C TRP A 248 3.19 13.36 -23.19
N LYS A 249 3.44 13.17 -24.49
CA LYS A 249 2.51 12.48 -25.39
C LYS A 249 2.34 11.01 -25.05
N GLU A 250 3.44 10.30 -24.78
CA GLU A 250 3.39 8.89 -24.37
C GLU A 250 2.82 8.76 -22.96
N HIS A 251 3.15 9.68 -22.05
CA HIS A 251 2.50 9.73 -20.72
C HIS A 251 1.00 9.95 -20.81
N ALA A 252 0.56 10.91 -21.62
CA ALA A 252 -0.86 11.18 -21.83
C ALA A 252 -1.58 9.98 -22.44
N LYS A 253 -0.94 9.29 -23.40
CA LYS A 253 -1.46 8.05 -23.99
C LYS A 253 -1.56 6.94 -22.95
N MET A 254 -0.54 6.75 -22.10
CA MET A 254 -0.53 5.78 -21.01
C MET A 254 -1.60 6.10 -19.97
N ILE A 255 -1.70 7.35 -19.52
CA ILE A 255 -2.74 7.83 -18.60
C ILE A 255 -4.13 7.57 -19.21
N ARG A 256 -4.33 7.88 -20.48
CA ARG A 256 -5.61 7.61 -21.17
C ARG A 256 -5.91 6.11 -21.20
N ILE A 257 -4.91 5.27 -21.43
CA ILE A 257 -5.06 3.81 -21.36
C ILE A 257 -5.45 3.39 -19.95
N LEU A 258 -4.70 3.79 -18.93
CA LEU A 258 -4.98 3.45 -17.54
C LEU A 258 -6.35 3.92 -17.07
N LEU A 259 -6.76 5.14 -17.44
CA LEU A 259 -8.02 5.75 -17.02
C LEU A 259 -9.24 5.27 -17.79
N PHE A 260 -9.11 4.94 -19.09
CA PHE A 260 -10.27 4.72 -19.97
C PHE A 260 -10.25 3.38 -20.71
N TYR A 261 -9.09 2.78 -20.97
CA TYR A 261 -9.02 1.52 -21.72
C TYR A 261 -9.62 0.36 -20.94
N GLN A 262 -9.43 0.33 -19.61
CA GLN A 262 -10.10 -0.66 -18.77
C GLN A 262 -11.62 -0.54 -18.84
N TRP A 263 -12.18 0.68 -18.88
CA TRP A 263 -13.62 0.88 -19.08
C TRP A 263 -14.08 0.41 -20.45
N LYS A 264 -13.27 0.60 -21.49
CA LYS A 264 -13.56 0.08 -22.84
C LYS A 264 -13.57 -1.46 -22.84
N ILE A 265 -12.63 -2.09 -22.15
CA ILE A 265 -12.59 -3.55 -21.96
C ILE A 265 -13.83 -4.01 -21.18
N PHE A 266 -14.14 -3.38 -20.04
CA PHE A 266 -15.35 -3.68 -19.27
C PHE A 266 -16.63 -3.54 -20.09
N TRP A 267 -16.69 -2.53 -20.96
CA TRP A 267 -17.80 -2.37 -21.89
C TRP A 267 -17.89 -3.51 -22.92
N GLY A 268 -16.76 -4.07 -23.33
CA GLY A 268 -16.69 -5.27 -24.18
C GLY A 268 -17.30 -6.50 -23.51
N TYR A 269 -17.12 -6.64 -22.19
CA TYR A 269 -17.70 -7.72 -21.38
C TYR A 269 -19.17 -7.48 -20.98
N ARG A 270 -19.84 -6.46 -21.52
CA ARG A 270 -21.27 -6.18 -21.19
C ARG A 270 -22.20 -7.37 -21.48
N GLY A 271 -21.84 -8.23 -22.44
CA GLY A 271 -22.61 -9.44 -22.76
C GLY A 271 -22.48 -10.55 -21.71
N ASP A 272 -21.40 -10.55 -20.94
CA ASP A 272 -21.15 -11.51 -19.86
C ASP A 272 -21.72 -11.04 -18.51
N VAL A 273 -22.25 -9.82 -18.47
CA VAL A 273 -22.94 -9.26 -17.31
C VAL A 273 -24.28 -9.98 -17.15
N ARG A 274 -24.30 -10.99 -16.29
CA ARG A 274 -25.52 -11.72 -15.93
C ARG A 274 -26.44 -10.84 -15.08
N PHE A 275 -27.73 -11.12 -15.13
CA PHE A 275 -28.75 -10.50 -14.27
C PHE A 275 -28.35 -10.47 -12.79
N TRP A 276 -27.75 -11.55 -12.29
CA TRP A 276 -27.24 -11.64 -10.92
C TRP A 276 -26.09 -10.67 -10.63
N THR A 277 -25.18 -10.44 -11.58
CA THR A 277 -24.09 -9.47 -11.43
C THR A 277 -24.64 -8.05 -11.33
N ILE A 278 -25.70 -7.73 -12.08
CA ILE A 278 -26.40 -6.45 -12.00
C ILE A 278 -27.09 -6.32 -10.65
N ILE A 279 -27.86 -7.33 -10.22
CA ILE A 279 -28.53 -7.32 -8.91
C ILE A 279 -27.53 -7.15 -7.78
N ILE A 280 -26.43 -7.90 -7.78
CA ILE A 280 -25.39 -7.83 -6.74
C ILE A 280 -24.72 -6.44 -6.77
N SER A 281 -24.45 -5.89 -7.95
CA SER A 281 -23.85 -4.55 -8.08
C SER A 281 -24.80 -3.44 -7.62
N VAL A 282 -26.09 -3.55 -7.96
CA VAL A 282 -27.15 -2.63 -7.51
C VAL A 282 -27.36 -2.74 -6.01
N LEU A 283 -27.45 -3.95 -5.45
CA LEU A 283 -27.54 -4.18 -4.01
C LEU A 283 -26.29 -3.63 -3.29
N ALA A 284 -25.09 -3.91 -3.79
CA ALA A 284 -23.86 -3.36 -3.23
C ALA A 284 -23.83 -1.83 -3.31
N SER A 285 -24.36 -1.23 -4.38
CA SER A 285 -24.46 0.22 -4.55
C SER A 285 -25.51 0.84 -3.63
N ILE A 286 -26.66 0.19 -3.45
CA ILE A 286 -27.72 0.61 -2.52
C ILE A 286 -27.22 0.50 -1.07
N VAL A 287 -26.59 -0.62 -0.71
CA VAL A 287 -25.97 -0.80 0.61
C VAL A 287 -24.88 0.24 0.84
N GLY A 288 -24.00 0.45 -0.14
CA GLY A 288 -22.97 1.48 -0.11
C GLY A 288 -23.58 2.89 0.05
N TYR A 289 -24.63 3.20 -0.71
CA TYR A 289 -25.35 4.47 -0.65
C TYR A 289 -26.07 4.65 0.69
N ILE A 290 -26.71 3.63 1.25
CA ILE A 290 -27.34 3.68 2.58
C ILE A 290 -26.29 3.91 3.67
N PHE A 291 -25.15 3.21 3.59
CA PHE A 291 -24.02 3.44 4.49
C PHE A 291 -23.50 4.88 4.37
N LEU A 292 -23.35 5.38 3.13
CA LEU A 292 -22.92 6.76 2.87
C LEU A 292 -23.96 7.80 3.33
N LYS A 293 -25.25 7.54 3.18
CA LYS A 293 -26.34 8.47 3.57
C LYS A 293 -26.60 8.47 5.06
N ARG A 294 -26.28 7.39 5.79
CA ARG A 294 -26.30 7.37 7.27
C ARG A 294 -25.10 8.11 7.89
N LEU A 295 -24.12 8.59 7.11
CA LEU A 295 -22.95 9.34 7.59
C LEU A 295 -23.22 10.69 8.28
N PRO A 296 -24.23 11.50 7.92
CA PRO A 296 -24.40 12.81 8.56
C PRO A 296 -25.04 12.74 9.97
N ASN A 297 -25.83 11.70 10.26
CA ASN A 297 -26.66 11.69 11.47
C ASN A 297 -25.96 11.15 12.74
N ILE A 298 -24.81 10.48 12.60
CA ILE A 298 -23.99 10.07 13.76
C ILE A 298 -23.17 11.27 14.30
N VAL A 299 -22.80 12.22 13.44
CA VAL A 299 -22.05 13.43 13.84
C VAL A 299 -22.94 14.44 14.56
N ASN A 300 -24.21 14.59 14.12
CA ASN A 300 -25.19 15.46 14.78
C ASN A 300 -25.64 14.92 16.15
N GLY A 301 -25.68 13.61 16.35
CA GLY A 301 -25.98 13.01 17.65
C GLY A 301 -24.89 13.24 18.70
N ILE A 302 -23.62 13.24 18.29
CA ILE A 302 -22.47 13.47 19.18
C ILE A 302 -22.32 14.96 19.53
N THR A 303 -22.63 15.87 18.59
CA THR A 303 -22.60 17.32 18.85
C THR A 303 -23.79 17.81 19.71
N LEU A 304 -24.95 17.16 19.62
CA LEU A 304 -26.07 17.43 20.53
C LEU A 304 -25.79 16.92 21.96
N GLN A 305 -25.23 15.71 22.12
CA GLN A 305 -24.85 15.21 23.44
C GLN A 305 -23.71 16.02 24.09
N SER A 306 -22.73 16.51 23.33
CA SER A 306 -21.65 17.33 23.89
C SER A 306 -22.14 18.70 24.39
N ASN A 307 -23.15 19.29 23.73
CA ASN A 307 -23.71 20.57 24.14
C ASN A 307 -24.60 20.47 25.38
N ASP A 308 -25.31 19.35 25.57
CA ASP A 308 -26.10 19.12 26.79
C ASP A 308 -25.21 18.76 28.01
N ILE A 309 -24.08 18.07 27.78
CA ILE A 309 -23.07 17.83 28.83
C ILE A 309 -22.38 19.13 29.23
N LEU A 310 -22.04 20.00 28.25
CA LEU A 310 -21.46 21.32 28.54
C LEU A 310 -22.44 22.26 29.24
N LYS A 311 -23.74 22.25 28.89
CA LYS A 311 -24.76 23.02 29.62
C LYS A 311 -24.93 22.57 31.07
N ASN A 312 -24.84 21.26 31.34
CA ASN A 312 -24.92 20.73 32.70
C ASN A 312 -23.65 20.98 33.54
N LEU A 313 -22.48 21.11 32.90
CA LEU A 313 -21.24 21.49 33.60
C LEU A 313 -21.22 22.98 33.95
N TYR A 314 -21.70 23.86 33.06
CA TYR A 314 -21.74 25.31 33.33
C TYR A 314 -22.81 25.74 34.35
N PHE A 315 -23.85 24.93 34.58
CA PHE A 315 -24.85 25.22 35.61
C PHE A 315 -24.39 24.84 37.03
N LYS A 316 -23.37 23.99 37.17
CA LYS A 316 -22.90 23.51 38.48
C LYS A 316 -21.84 24.41 39.13
N GLU A 317 -21.27 25.37 38.39
CA GLU A 317 -20.25 26.32 38.90
C GLU A 317 -20.82 27.70 39.29
N ARG A 318 -22.15 27.89 39.33
CA ARG A 318 -22.79 29.13 39.80
C ARG A 318 -23.49 29.03 41.16
N LEU A 319 -23.24 27.95 41.91
CA LEU A 319 -23.89 27.70 43.21
C LEU A 319 -22.92 27.37 44.36
N PHE A 320 -21.65 27.77 44.25
CA PHE A 320 -20.73 27.82 45.38
C PHE A 320 -19.92 29.11 45.37
#